data_AF-A0A941ZM13-F1
#
_entry.id   AF-A0A941ZM13-F1
#
_cell.length_a   1.000
_cell.length_b   1.000
_cell.length_c   1.000
_cell.angle_alpha   90.00
_cell.angle_beta   90.00
_cell.angle_gamma   90.00
#
_symmetry.space_group_name_H-M   'P 1'
#
loop_
_entity.id
_entity.type
_entity.pdbx_description
1 polymer ?
#
loop_
_entity_poly.entity_id
_entity_poly.type
_entity_poly.pdbx_seq_one_letter_code
_entity_poly.pdbx_strand_id
1 'polypeptide(L)' 'MSTTSVTHSRSVEQVVTGRSTSDGAGVKLTRVLTHDLQRRLDPFLMLDALPAIRACWRTAACSG' A
#
# COMPACT_ATOMS: atom_id res chain seq x y z
N MET A 1 -9.20 -8.35 -25.51
CA MET A 1 -8.20 -8.36 -24.42
C MET A 1 -7.49 -9.71 -24.48
N SER A 2 -6.21 -9.73 -24.85
CA SER A 2 -5.44 -10.97 -24.95
C SER A 2 -4.75 -11.23 -23.61
N THR A 3 -5.09 -12.33 -22.95
CA THR A 3 -4.49 -12.75 -21.68
C THR A 3 -3.25 -13.59 -21.96
N THR A 4 -2.09 -12.96 -21.96
CA THR A 4 -0.81 -13.67 -22.07
C THR A 4 -0.55 -14.43 -20.77
N SER A 5 -0.42 -15.74 -20.86
CA SER A 5 -0.02 -16.57 -19.71
C SER A 5 1.42 -16.24 -19.33
N VAL A 6 1.69 -16.02 -18.04
CA VAL A 6 3.03 -15.70 -17.53
C VAL A 6 3.89 -16.96 -17.59
N THR A 7 4.83 -17.02 -18.54
CA THR A 7 5.74 -18.16 -18.72
C THR A 7 7.02 -18.05 -17.90
N HIS A 8 7.35 -16.84 -17.42
CA HIS A 8 8.53 -16.59 -16.59
C HIS A 8 8.19 -15.65 -15.43
N SER A 9 8.37 -16.12 -14.20
CA SER A 9 8.19 -15.31 -13.00
C SER A 9 9.38 -14.38 -12.79
N ARG A 10 9.13 -13.18 -12.27
CA ARG A 10 10.18 -12.27 -11.82
C ARG A 10 10.52 -12.59 -10.36
N SER A 11 11.80 -12.54 -10.01
CA SER A 11 12.23 -12.64 -8.62
C SER A 11 11.96 -11.32 -7.88
N VAL A 12 11.78 -11.42 -6.56
CA VAL A 12 11.71 -10.24 -5.69
C VAL A 12 13.12 -9.70 -5.51
N GLU A 13 13.37 -8.49 -6.01
CA GLU A 13 14.68 -7.84 -5.87
C GLU A 13 14.89 -7.24 -4.48
N GLN A 14 13.84 -6.66 -3.88
CA GLN A 14 13.95 -5.98 -2.58
C GLN A 14 12.60 -5.95 -1.86
N VAL A 15 12.63 -6.13 -0.53
CA VAL A 15 11.49 -5.88 0.36
C VAL A 15 11.70 -4.54 1.06
N VAL A 16 10.73 -3.63 0.94
CA VAL A 16 10.81 -2.28 1.50
C VAL A 16 9.70 -2.09 2.53
N THR A 17 10.06 -1.76 3.77
CA THR A 17 9.09 -1.37 4.79
C THR A 17 8.67 0.08 4.57
N GLY A 18 7.37 0.34 4.47
CA GLY A 18 6.85 1.70 4.35
C GLY A 18 7.12 2.54 5.60
N ARG A 19 7.23 3.86 5.41
CA ARG A 19 7.47 4.82 6.49
C ARG A 19 6.17 5.54 6.87
N SER A 20 5.90 5.64 8.16
CA SER A 20 4.77 6.45 8.66
C SER A 20 5.01 7.92 8.37
N THR A 21 4.10 8.55 7.64
CA THR A 21 4.09 9.98 7.40
C THR A 21 2.72 10.56 7.75
N SER A 22 2.69 11.83 8.14
CA SER A 22 1.45 12.59 8.19
C SER A 22 1.31 13.34 6.88
N ASP A 23 0.11 13.35 6.32
CA ASP A 23 -0.28 14.25 5.24
C ASP A 23 -1.11 15.41 5.80
N GLY A 24 -1.58 16.30 4.92
CA GLY A 24 -2.50 17.39 5.23
C GLY A 24 -3.73 16.92 6.01
N ALA A 25 -4.27 17.81 6.84
CA ALA A 25 -5.39 17.54 7.74
C ALA A 25 -5.13 16.49 8.85
N GLY A 26 -3.87 16.13 9.11
CA GLY A 26 -3.48 15.25 10.23
C GLY A 26 -3.70 13.75 9.97
N VAL A 27 -3.89 13.37 8.71
CA VAL A 27 -4.04 11.96 8.31
C VAL A 27 -2.69 11.26 8.38
N LYS A 28 -2.63 10.16 9.14
CA LYS A 28 -1.46 9.28 9.19
C LYS A 28 -1.58 8.22 8.11
N LEU A 29 -0.55 8.09 7.27
CA LEU A 29 -0.46 7.10 6.21
C LEU A 29 0.94 6.49 6.14
N THR A 30 1.06 5.35 5.47
CA THR A 30 2.34 4.69 5.26
C THR A 30 2.79 4.87 3.82
N ARG A 31 3.89 5.62 3.62
CA ARG A 31 4.51 5.92 2.32
C ARG A 31 5.54 4.86 2.00
N VAL A 32 5.39 4.15 0.88
CA VAL A 32 6.33 3.09 0.46
C VAL A 32 7.32 3.60 -0.58
N LEU A 33 6.88 4.41 -1.55
CA LEU A 33 7.75 4.96 -2.57
C LEU A 33 8.55 6.15 -2.04
N THR A 34 9.85 5.96 -1.85
CA THR A 34 10.84 7.00 -1.61
C THR A 34 11.49 7.44 -2.93
N HIS A 35 12.12 8.63 -2.94
CA HIS A 35 12.74 9.22 -4.14
C HIS A 35 13.68 8.26 -4.89
N ASP A 36 14.46 7.44 -4.19
CA ASP A 36 15.38 6.49 -4.81
C ASP A 36 14.68 5.33 -5.53
N LEU A 37 13.49 4.94 -5.08
CA LEU A 37 12.69 3.89 -5.72
C LEU A 37 11.95 4.40 -6.96
N GLN A 38 11.63 5.69 -7.04
CA GLN A 38 10.90 6.29 -8.17
C GLN A 38 11.65 6.12 -9.50
N ARG A 39 12.98 6.26 -9.51
CA ARG A 39 13.78 6.09 -10.73
C ARG A 39 13.72 4.67 -11.33
N ARG A 40 13.46 3.65 -10.50
CA ARG A 40 13.40 2.24 -10.95
C ARG A 40 11.97 1.78 -11.21
N LEU A 41 11.01 2.44 -10.57
CA LEU A 41 9.60 2.07 -10.61
C LEU A 41 8.77 2.99 -11.51
N ASP A 42 9.40 3.86 -12.31
CA ASP A 42 8.73 4.59 -13.39
C ASP A 42 7.88 3.60 -14.24
N PRO A 43 6.56 3.80 -14.40
CA PRO A 43 5.77 5.05 -14.26
C PRO A 43 5.11 5.32 -12.91
N PHE A 44 5.44 4.60 -11.84
CA PHE A 44 4.81 4.74 -10.52
C PHE A 44 5.45 5.84 -9.67
N LEU A 45 4.68 6.89 -9.38
CA LEU A 45 5.15 8.07 -8.65
C LEU A 45 4.96 7.97 -7.12
N MET A 46 3.80 7.49 -6.66
CA MET A 46 3.46 7.39 -5.23
C MET A 46 2.67 6.11 -4.92
N LEU A 47 2.96 5.49 -3.77
CA LEU A 47 2.19 4.37 -3.22
C LEU A 47 2.04 4.58 -1.72
N ASP A 48 0.79 4.75 -1.31
CA ASP A 48 0.38 5.04 0.05
C ASP A 48 -0.60 3.99 0.56
N ALA A 49 -0.38 3.51 1.78
CA ALA A 49 -1.32 2.65 2.49
C ALA A 49 -2.00 3.44 3.61
N LEU A 50 -3.33 3.46 3.56
CA LEU A 50 -4.16 4.07 4.59
C LEU A 50 -4.44 3.03 5.68
N PRO A 51 -4.20 3.35 6.96
CA PRO A 51 -4.67 2.50 8.04
C PRO A 51 -6.20 2.47 7.99
N ALA A 52 -6.77 1.27 7.96
CA ALA A 52 -8.21 1.10 8.02
C ALA A 52 -8.73 1.77 9.30
N ILE A 53 -9.64 2.73 9.17
CA ILE A 53 -10.46 3.13 10.30
C ILE A 53 -11.24 1.88 10.72
N ARG A 54 -11.12 1.46 11.98
CA ARG A 54 -12.01 0.44 12.51
C ARG A 54 -13.41 1.06 12.54
N ALA A 55 -14.20 0.82 11.49
CA ALA A 55 -15.62 1.01 11.57
C ALA A 55 -16.15 -0.07 12.52
N CYS A 56 -16.37 0.30 13.78
CA CYS A 56 -17.09 -0.52 14.74
C CYS A 56 -18.55 -0.57 14.27
N TRP A 57 -18.87 -1.42 13.30
CA TRP A 57 -20.25 -1.74 12.95
C TRP A 57 -20.84 -2.62 14.06
N ARG A 58 -21.05 -2.05 15.25
CA ARG A 58 -21.65 -2.74 16.39
C ARG A 58 -23.14 -2.41 16.44
N THR A 59 -23.93 -3.24 15.76
CA THR A 59 -25.27 -3.63 16.22
C THR A 59 -25.46 -5.15 16.30
N ALA A 60 -24.44 -5.99 16.07
CA ALA A 60 -24.60 -7.45 16.10
C ALA A 60 -23.42 -8.20 16.77
N ALA A 61 -23.12 -7.88 18.04
CA ALA A 61 -22.40 -8.79 18.94
C ALA A 61 -22.39 -8.21 20.37
N CYS A 62 -23.57 -8.20 21.00
CA CYS A 62 -23.70 -8.28 22.45
C CYS A 62 -24.45 -9.59 22.71
N SER A 63 -23.71 -10.63 23.05
CA SER A 63 -24.25 -11.90 23.57
C SER A 63 -23.22 -12.42 24.56
N GLY A 64 -23.63 -12.44 25.83
CA GLY A 64 -22.80 -12.76 26.99
C GLY A 64 -23.12 -11.81 28.12
#